data_AF-A0A562V613-F1
#
_entry.id   AF-A0A562V613-F1
#
_cell.length_a   1.000
_cell.length_b   1.000
_cell.length_c   1.000
_cell.angle_alpha   90.00
_cell.angle_beta   90.00
_cell.angle_gamma   90.00
#
_symmetry.space_group_name_H-M   'P 1'
#
loop_
_entity.id
_entity.type
_entity.pdbx_description
1 polymer ?
#
loop_
_entity_poly.entity_id
_entity_poly.type
_entity_poly.pdbx_seq_one_letter_code
_entity_poly.pdbx_strand_id
1 'polypeptide(L)'
;MLIKRVNKIKNFGIFKDFSWDAAVPDFNVFNLTYGWNYSGKTTLSRVFRCFEMGQMHHDYPSAVFEVEYLDGTKYSTTTFPQKLSIKVFNSDFVVENLRWNEGLLPIFLLGEENIQLQEDLKKEKIQFADFTKIQNDFTEQKIDLETKISNALTSKAKDIKLLLSLPVFDKRHLQQEIDGLPSDHSSVVLKDSEVSNLITKYKSVDKKNPINELNISVPDIQSLYETIK
;
A
#
# COMPACT_ATOMS: atom_id res chain seq x y z
N MET A 1 -29.32 -24.76 -22.33
CA MET A 1 -28.76 -25.57 -23.45
C MET A 1 -28.47 -26.96 -22.93
N LEU A 2 -28.74 -28.01 -23.70
CA LEU A 2 -28.55 -29.40 -23.29
C LEU A 2 -27.48 -30.06 -24.17
N ILE A 3 -26.60 -30.85 -23.55
CA ILE A 3 -25.62 -31.66 -24.28
C ILE A 3 -26.37 -32.87 -24.85
N LYS A 4 -26.23 -33.10 -26.15
CA LYS A 4 -26.79 -34.24 -26.87
C LYS A 4 -25.94 -35.49 -26.69
N ARG A 5 -24.62 -35.39 -26.89
CA ARG A 5 -23.67 -36.52 -26.78
C ARG A 5 -22.22 -36.05 -26.67
N VAL A 6 -21.32 -36.97 -26.30
CA VAL A 6 -19.85 -36.75 -26.38
C VAL A 6 -19.31 -37.44 -27.62
N ASN A 7 -19.17 -36.75 -28.75
CA ASN A 7 -18.81 -37.35 -30.04
C ASN A 7 -17.54 -38.20 -29.99
N LYS A 8 -16.49 -37.72 -29.32
CA LYS A 8 -15.20 -38.42 -29.22
C LYS A 8 -14.42 -38.04 -27.95
N ILE A 9 -13.57 -38.95 -27.49
CA ILE A 9 -12.57 -38.73 -26.43
C ILE A 9 -11.29 -39.50 -26.80
N LYS A 10 -10.16 -38.81 -26.89
CA LYS A 10 -8.83 -39.36 -27.20
C LYS A 10 -7.82 -38.94 -26.15
N ASN A 11 -6.87 -39.84 -25.87
CA ASN A 11 -5.73 -39.62 -24.96
C ASN A 11 -6.14 -39.09 -23.56
N PHE A 12 -7.28 -39.53 -23.02
CA PHE A 12 -7.80 -39.04 -21.74
C PHE A 12 -8.12 -40.18 -20.79
N GLY A 13 -7.23 -40.42 -19.81
CA GLY A 13 -7.36 -41.52 -18.87
C GLY A 13 -7.50 -42.87 -19.57
N ILE A 14 -8.61 -43.58 -19.31
CA ILE A 14 -8.89 -44.87 -19.94
C ILE A 14 -9.35 -44.76 -21.41
N PHE A 15 -9.80 -43.57 -21.83
CA PHE A 15 -10.26 -43.34 -23.20
C PHE A 15 -9.07 -43.05 -24.12
N LYS A 16 -8.58 -44.08 -24.80
CA LYS A 16 -7.52 -43.96 -25.81
C LYS A 16 -8.05 -43.35 -27.10
N ASP A 17 -9.10 -43.95 -27.66
CA ASP A 17 -9.80 -43.49 -28.87
C ASP A 17 -11.27 -43.89 -28.83
N PHE A 18 -12.03 -43.22 -27.97
CA PHE A 18 -13.46 -43.43 -27.84
C PHE A 18 -14.22 -42.61 -28.89
N SER A 19 -15.19 -43.25 -29.53
CA SER A 19 -16.15 -42.64 -30.45
C SER A 19 -17.55 -43.03 -30.01
N TRP A 20 -18.46 -42.07 -29.97
CA TRP A 20 -19.87 -42.33 -29.66
C TRP A 20 -20.53 -43.01 -30.86
N ASP A 21 -20.74 -44.31 -30.76
CA ASP A 21 -21.36 -45.11 -31.81
C ASP A 21 -22.90 -45.10 -31.71
N ALA A 22 -23.55 -45.78 -32.66
CA ALA A 22 -25.02 -45.87 -32.70
C ALA A 22 -25.61 -46.78 -31.62
N ALA A 23 -24.79 -47.56 -30.91
CA ALA A 23 -25.26 -48.42 -29.82
C ALA A 23 -25.44 -47.65 -28.51
N VAL A 24 -24.80 -46.48 -28.37
CA VAL A 24 -24.95 -45.61 -27.21
C VAL A 24 -26.03 -44.55 -27.49
N PRO A 25 -27.15 -44.55 -26.74
CA PRO A 25 -28.20 -43.54 -26.92
C PRO A 25 -27.69 -42.14 -26.55
N ASP A 26 -28.31 -41.12 -27.15
CA ASP A 26 -28.07 -39.72 -26.78
C ASP A 26 -28.46 -39.46 -25.32
N PHE A 27 -27.85 -38.42 -24.76
CA PHE A 27 -28.23 -37.92 -23.45
C PHE A 27 -29.66 -37.38 -23.45
N ASN A 28 -30.39 -37.73 -22.40
CA ASN A 28 -31.68 -37.14 -22.05
C ASN A 28 -31.50 -35.98 -21.07
N VAL A 29 -32.62 -35.39 -20.59
CA VAL A 29 -32.59 -34.40 -19.51
C VAL A 29 -31.96 -34.96 -18.23
N PHE A 30 -32.22 -36.24 -17.94
CA PHE A 30 -31.63 -36.97 -16.83
C PHE A 30 -30.94 -38.22 -17.35
N ASN A 31 -29.70 -38.46 -16.91
CA ASN A 31 -28.88 -39.57 -17.35
C ASN A 31 -28.27 -40.27 -16.15
N LEU A 32 -28.27 -41.61 -16.17
CA LEU A 32 -27.56 -42.43 -15.20
C LEU A 32 -26.49 -43.25 -15.93
N THR A 33 -25.23 -42.87 -15.73
CA THR A 33 -24.09 -43.63 -16.26
C THR A 33 -23.50 -44.49 -15.15
N TYR A 34 -23.55 -45.81 -15.30
CA TYR A 34 -23.04 -46.78 -14.33
C TYR A 34 -22.15 -47.83 -15.00
N GLY A 35 -21.41 -48.58 -14.20
CA GLY A 35 -20.47 -49.60 -14.67
C GLY A 35 -19.47 -49.99 -13.59
N TRP A 36 -18.62 -50.96 -13.89
CA TRP A 36 -17.58 -51.45 -12.98
C TRP A 36 -16.59 -50.36 -12.56
N ASN A 37 -15.88 -50.57 -11.45
CA ASN A 37 -14.73 -49.72 -11.13
C ASN A 37 -13.75 -49.71 -12.30
N TYR A 38 -13.08 -48.58 -12.50
CA TYR A 38 -12.20 -48.35 -13.65
C TYR A 38 -12.89 -48.32 -15.02
N SER A 39 -14.22 -48.39 -15.12
CA SER A 39 -14.94 -48.26 -16.40
C SER A 39 -14.94 -46.85 -17.03
N GLY A 40 -14.17 -45.90 -16.47
CA GLY A 40 -14.07 -44.54 -17.01
C GLY A 40 -15.13 -43.53 -16.54
N LYS A 41 -15.98 -43.85 -15.55
CA LYS A 41 -17.01 -42.91 -15.05
C LYS A 41 -16.44 -41.57 -14.57
N THR A 42 -15.44 -41.62 -13.68
CA THR A 42 -14.75 -40.41 -13.19
C THR A 42 -14.00 -39.69 -14.31
N THR A 43 -13.42 -40.45 -15.25
CA THR A 43 -12.78 -39.88 -16.43
C THR A 43 -13.79 -39.13 -17.30
N LEU A 44 -15.00 -39.65 -17.49
CA LEU A 44 -16.05 -38.95 -18.23
C LEU A 44 -16.48 -37.66 -17.53
N SER A 45 -16.65 -37.67 -16.20
CA SER A 45 -17.00 -36.44 -15.47
C SER A 45 -15.92 -35.36 -15.59
N ARG A 46 -14.64 -35.74 -15.65
CA ARG A 46 -13.53 -34.82 -15.90
C ARG A 46 -13.56 -34.17 -17.27
N VAL A 47 -14.09 -34.83 -18.31
CA VAL A 47 -14.29 -34.19 -19.63
C VAL A 47 -15.25 -33.00 -19.49
N PHE A 48 -16.38 -33.18 -18.80
CA PHE A 48 -17.32 -32.09 -18.54
C PHE A 48 -16.69 -31.00 -17.65
N ARG A 49 -15.85 -31.37 -16.69
CA ARG A 49 -15.13 -30.42 -15.83
C ARG A 49 -14.18 -29.53 -16.63
N CYS A 50 -13.53 -30.07 -17.66
CA CYS A 50 -12.68 -29.26 -18.56
C CYS A 50 -13.50 -28.16 -19.27
N PHE A 51 -14.73 -28.48 -19.72
CA PHE A 51 -15.63 -27.49 -20.31
C PHE A 51 -16.23 -26.50 -19.30
N GLU A 52 -16.52 -26.93 -18.07
CA GLU A 52 -16.93 -26.02 -16.98
C GLU A 52 -15.83 -24.99 -16.68
N MET A 53 -14.58 -25.44 -16.53
CA MET A 53 -13.46 -24.58 -16.17
C MET A 53 -12.86 -23.85 -17.38
N GLY A 54 -13.16 -24.28 -18.60
CA GLY A 54 -12.57 -23.74 -19.83
C GLY A 54 -11.07 -24.05 -19.96
N GLN A 55 -10.60 -25.14 -19.35
CA GLN A 55 -9.19 -25.51 -19.33
C GLN A 55 -9.02 -27.04 -19.43
N MET A 56 -7.89 -27.47 -19.96
CA MET A 56 -7.52 -28.90 -19.98
C MET A 56 -7.16 -29.39 -18.57
N HIS A 57 -7.50 -30.64 -18.29
CA HIS A 57 -7.05 -31.31 -17.07
C HIS A 57 -5.52 -31.41 -17.06
N HIS A 58 -4.88 -31.07 -15.94
CA HIS A 58 -3.42 -31.01 -15.81
C HIS A 58 -2.72 -32.34 -16.17
N ASP A 59 -3.31 -33.48 -15.78
CA ASP A 59 -2.77 -34.82 -16.09
C ASP A 59 -2.87 -35.23 -17.57
N TYR A 60 -3.69 -34.55 -18.37
CA TYR A 60 -3.99 -34.98 -19.75
C TYR A 60 -3.91 -33.81 -20.75
N PRO A 61 -2.74 -33.17 -20.91
CA PRO A 61 -2.59 -31.99 -21.76
C PRO A 61 -2.80 -32.28 -23.26
N SER A 62 -2.59 -33.53 -23.70
CA SER A 62 -2.73 -33.96 -25.10
C SER A 62 -4.09 -34.56 -25.43
N ALA A 63 -5.06 -34.48 -24.52
CA ALA A 63 -6.38 -35.04 -24.74
C ALA A 63 -7.18 -34.26 -25.79
N VAL A 64 -8.03 -34.97 -26.51
CA VAL A 64 -8.91 -34.42 -27.53
C VAL A 64 -10.31 -34.97 -27.30
N PHE A 65 -11.27 -34.10 -27.05
CA PHE A 65 -12.67 -34.49 -26.87
C PHE A 65 -13.59 -33.46 -27.51
N GLU A 66 -14.80 -33.90 -27.86
CA GLU A 66 -15.82 -33.08 -28.51
C GLU A 66 -17.20 -33.40 -27.94
N VAL A 67 -17.96 -32.37 -27.59
CA VAL A 67 -19.35 -32.46 -27.14
C VAL A 67 -20.25 -31.73 -28.12
N GLU A 68 -21.42 -32.30 -28.38
CA GLU A 68 -22.44 -31.73 -29.26
C GLU A 68 -23.65 -31.33 -28.44
N TYR A 69 -24.18 -30.13 -28.69
CA TYR A 69 -25.41 -29.62 -28.11
C TYR A 69 -26.61 -30.01 -28.98
N LEU A 70 -27.82 -29.98 -28.40
CA LEU A 70 -29.05 -30.31 -29.15
C LEU A 70 -29.31 -29.41 -30.36
N ASP A 71 -28.77 -28.18 -30.36
CA ASP A 71 -28.86 -27.23 -31.48
C ASP A 71 -27.83 -27.51 -32.60
N GLY A 72 -27.02 -28.56 -32.46
CA GLY A 72 -25.97 -28.93 -33.41
C GLY A 72 -24.64 -28.22 -33.19
N THR A 73 -24.55 -27.31 -32.21
CA THR A 73 -23.28 -26.65 -31.86
C THR A 73 -22.30 -27.66 -31.28
N LYS A 74 -21.05 -27.61 -31.75
CA LYS A 74 -19.99 -28.52 -31.30
C LYS A 74 -18.91 -27.73 -30.58
N TYR A 75 -18.55 -28.23 -29.40
CA TYR A 75 -17.45 -27.71 -28.61
C TYR A 75 -16.38 -28.78 -28.51
N SER A 76 -15.12 -28.40 -28.67
CA SER A 76 -14.01 -29.34 -28.61
C SER A 76 -12.83 -28.76 -27.86
N THR A 77 -11.73 -29.49 -27.76
CA THR A 77 -10.51 -28.93 -27.15
C THR A 77 -9.97 -27.72 -27.89
N THR A 78 -10.30 -27.52 -29.17
CA THR A 78 -9.93 -26.31 -29.92
C THR A 78 -10.76 -25.08 -29.56
N THR A 79 -11.92 -25.26 -28.90
CA THR A 79 -12.74 -24.14 -28.44
C THR A 79 -12.29 -23.58 -27.09
N PHE A 80 -11.29 -24.18 -26.44
CA PHE A 80 -10.73 -23.62 -25.21
C PHE A 80 -10.03 -22.27 -25.47
N PRO A 81 -10.14 -21.29 -24.54
CA PRO A 81 -10.64 -21.42 -23.16
C PRO A 81 -12.15 -21.12 -22.98
N GLN A 82 -12.99 -21.33 -23.99
CA GLN A 82 -14.43 -21.13 -23.86
C GLN A 82 -15.02 -22.00 -22.74
N LYS A 83 -15.60 -21.34 -21.73
CA LYS A 83 -16.36 -22.00 -20.67
C LYS A 83 -17.77 -22.28 -21.13
N LEU A 84 -18.25 -23.49 -20.84
CA LEU A 84 -19.64 -23.87 -21.03
C LEU A 84 -20.40 -23.72 -19.71
N SER A 85 -21.70 -23.46 -19.80
CA SER A 85 -22.59 -23.39 -18.63
C SER A 85 -22.90 -24.79 -18.09
N ILE A 86 -21.85 -25.52 -17.68
CA ILE A 86 -21.88 -26.85 -17.11
C ILE A 86 -21.38 -26.73 -15.67
N LYS A 87 -22.01 -27.45 -14.73
CA LYS A 87 -21.53 -27.57 -13.36
C LYS A 87 -21.25 -29.03 -13.04
N VAL A 88 -20.03 -29.33 -12.60
CA VAL A 88 -19.61 -30.71 -12.31
C VAL A 88 -19.29 -30.85 -10.84
N PHE A 89 -20.03 -31.72 -10.17
CA PHE A 89 -19.75 -32.16 -8.81
C PHE A 89 -19.11 -33.55 -8.86
N ASN A 90 -17.78 -33.61 -8.85
CA ASN A 90 -17.01 -34.86 -8.84
C ASN A 90 -15.99 -34.87 -7.68
N SER A 91 -15.15 -35.90 -7.61
CA SER A 91 -14.09 -35.99 -6.60
C SER A 91 -13.12 -34.82 -6.64
N ASP A 92 -12.80 -34.30 -7.82
CA ASP A 92 -11.86 -33.21 -7.99
C ASP A 92 -12.46 -31.92 -7.42
N PHE A 93 -13.74 -31.64 -7.73
CA PHE A 93 -14.49 -30.55 -7.10
C PHE A 93 -14.46 -30.64 -5.56
N VAL A 94 -14.69 -31.84 -5.01
CA VAL A 94 -14.67 -32.05 -3.55
C VAL A 94 -13.29 -31.75 -2.98
N VAL A 95 -12.20 -32.22 -3.59
CA VAL A 95 -10.84 -31.97 -3.09
C VAL A 95 -10.49 -30.48 -3.18
N GLU A 96 -10.82 -29.84 -4.31
CA GLU A 96 -10.54 -28.43 -4.56
C GLU A 96 -11.31 -27.51 -3.60
N ASN A 97 -12.59 -27.81 -3.36
CA ASN A 97 -13.53 -26.90 -2.71
C ASN A 97 -13.92 -27.29 -1.27
N LEU A 98 -13.70 -28.54 -0.83
CA LEU A 98 -14.05 -29.02 0.52
C LEU A 98 -12.79 -29.40 1.31
N ARG A 99 -12.40 -28.53 2.26
CA ARG A 99 -11.33 -28.81 3.23
C ARG A 99 -11.90 -29.59 4.42
N TRP A 100 -11.79 -30.91 4.40
CA TRP A 100 -12.31 -31.79 5.45
C TRP A 100 -11.58 -31.67 6.80
N ASN A 101 -10.34 -31.20 6.81
CA ASN A 101 -9.48 -31.22 8.00
C ASN A 101 -9.60 -29.99 8.92
N GLU A 102 -10.37 -28.95 8.54
CA GLU A 102 -10.48 -27.70 9.33
C GLU A 102 -11.85 -27.48 9.99
N GLY A 103 -12.66 -28.54 10.09
CA GLY A 103 -14.00 -28.46 10.67
C GLY A 103 -15.00 -27.89 9.66
N LEU A 104 -16.10 -28.61 9.46
CA LEU A 104 -17.17 -28.17 8.57
C LEU A 104 -17.82 -26.91 9.17
N LEU A 105 -17.55 -25.76 8.58
CA LEU A 105 -18.32 -24.55 8.86
C LEU A 105 -19.78 -24.80 8.41
N PRO A 106 -20.80 -24.57 9.27
CA PRO A 106 -22.20 -24.89 8.97
C PRO A 106 -22.81 -24.10 7.81
N ILE A 107 -22.06 -23.16 7.24
CA ILE A 107 -22.49 -22.33 6.11
C ILE A 107 -21.39 -22.43 5.05
N PHE A 108 -21.66 -23.24 4.03
CA PHE A 108 -20.90 -23.41 2.80
C PHE A 108 -20.43 -22.05 2.23
N LEU A 109 -19.17 -21.67 2.46
CA LEU A 109 -18.50 -20.61 1.71
C LEU A 109 -17.96 -21.24 0.41
N LEU A 110 -18.85 -21.33 -0.57
CA LEU A 110 -18.62 -21.98 -1.86
C LEU A 110 -17.68 -21.13 -2.73
N GLY A 111 -16.57 -21.71 -3.21
CA GLY A 111 -15.78 -21.22 -4.34
C GLY A 111 -14.27 -21.05 -4.08
N GLU A 112 -13.44 -21.53 -5.00
CA GLU A 112 -11.99 -21.31 -5.05
C GLU A 112 -11.60 -19.82 -4.88
N GLU A 113 -12.39 -18.91 -5.46
CA GLU A 113 -12.18 -17.46 -5.34
C GLU A 113 -12.18 -16.99 -3.88
N ASN A 114 -13.04 -17.55 -3.02
CA ASN A 114 -13.09 -17.17 -1.60
C ASN A 114 -11.88 -17.67 -0.81
N ILE A 115 -11.33 -18.83 -1.18
CA ILE A 115 -10.11 -19.37 -0.56
C ILE A 115 -8.92 -18.49 -0.93
N GLN A 116 -8.79 -18.14 -2.22
CA GLN A 116 -7.71 -17.29 -2.71
C GLN A 116 -7.76 -15.90 -2.05
N LEU A 117 -8.96 -15.30 -1.97
CA LEU A 117 -9.17 -14.01 -1.30
C LEU A 117 -8.79 -14.05 0.19
N GLN A 118 -9.06 -15.15 0.90
CA GLN A 118 -8.65 -15.30 2.29
C GLN A 118 -7.13 -15.41 2.45
N GLU A 119 -6.44 -16.11 1.55
CA GLU A 119 -4.98 -16.18 1.57
C GLU A 119 -4.35 -14.81 1.27
N ASP A 120 -4.89 -14.09 0.29
CA ASP A 120 -4.39 -12.76 -0.08
C ASP A 120 -4.63 -11.76 1.04
N LEU A 121 -5.81 -11.77 1.68
CA LEU A 121 -6.08 -10.97 2.88
C LEU A 121 -5.11 -11.28 4.03
N LYS A 122 -4.72 -12.55 4.20
CA LYS A 122 -3.77 -12.94 5.24
C LYS A 122 -2.37 -12.37 4.94
N LYS A 123 -1.91 -12.45 3.68
CA LYS A 123 -0.63 -11.88 3.25
C LYS A 123 -0.61 -10.37 3.42
N GLU A 124 -1.68 -9.69 3.00
CA GLU A 124 -1.78 -8.23 3.07
C GLU A 124 -1.78 -7.74 4.52
N LYS A 125 -2.46 -8.45 5.43
CA LYS A 125 -2.41 -8.14 6.88
C LYS A 125 -1.01 -8.27 7.47
N ILE A 126 -0.23 -9.27 7.04
CA ILE A 126 1.16 -9.45 7.51
C ILE A 126 2.02 -8.27 7.03
N GLN A 127 1.93 -7.92 5.74
CA GLN A 127 2.67 -6.77 5.20
C GLN A 127 2.29 -5.47 5.89
N PHE A 128 0.99 -5.24 6.13
CA PHE A 128 0.52 -4.05 6.83
C PHE A 128 1.09 -3.94 8.26
N ALA A 129 1.16 -5.07 8.98
CA ALA A 129 1.76 -5.10 10.32
C ALA A 129 3.26 -4.74 10.29
N ASP A 130 4.00 -5.23 9.29
CA ASP A 130 5.43 -4.91 9.13
C ASP A 130 5.65 -3.44 8.77
N PHE A 131 4.87 -2.89 7.84
CA PHE A 131 4.91 -1.46 7.51
C PHE A 131 4.57 -0.58 8.72
N THR A 132 3.59 -0.99 9.54
CA THR A 132 3.21 -0.26 10.75
C THR A 132 4.35 -0.21 11.75
N LYS A 133 5.09 -1.30 11.94
CA LYS A 133 6.28 -1.32 12.80
C LYS A 133 7.36 -0.37 12.30
N ILE A 134 7.68 -0.44 11.00
CA ILE A 134 8.68 0.44 10.38
C ILE A 134 8.28 1.91 10.54
N GLN A 135 7.00 2.24 10.33
CA GLN A 135 6.50 3.60 10.50
C GLN A 135 6.66 4.10 11.94
N ASN A 136 6.38 3.25 12.93
CA ASN A 136 6.54 3.59 14.34
C ASN A 136 8.02 3.85 14.68
N ASP A 137 8.94 2.99 14.24
CA ASP A 137 10.38 3.15 14.47
C ASP A 137 10.91 4.48 13.88
N PHE A 138 10.52 4.83 12.65
CA PHE A 138 10.90 6.11 12.03
C PHE A 138 10.28 7.31 12.76
N THR A 139 9.06 7.16 13.26
CA THR A 139 8.38 8.22 14.03
C THR A 139 9.10 8.47 15.35
N GLU A 140 9.50 7.41 16.06
CA GLU A 140 10.29 7.51 17.29
C GLU A 140 11.65 8.18 17.05
N GLN A 141 12.37 7.77 16.01
CA GLN A 141 13.65 8.39 15.65
C GLN A 141 13.51 9.87 15.30
N LYS A 142 12.45 10.24 14.57
CA LYS A 142 12.16 11.64 14.24
C LYS A 142 11.91 12.46 15.51
N ILE A 143 11.09 11.96 16.43
CA ILE A 143 10.78 12.64 17.70
C ILE A 143 12.04 12.81 18.56
N ASP A 144 12.90 11.79 18.63
CA ASP A 144 14.17 11.87 19.37
C ASP A 144 15.11 12.94 18.78
N LEU A 145 15.25 12.99 17.45
CA LEU A 145 16.06 14.02 16.78
C LEU A 145 15.51 15.43 16.96
N GLU A 146 14.20 15.62 16.82
CA GLU A 146 13.53 16.91 17.06
C GLU A 146 13.73 17.38 18.51
N THR A 147 13.65 16.45 19.46
CA THR A 147 13.88 16.72 20.88
C THR A 147 15.34 17.12 21.14
N LYS A 148 16.31 16.40 20.55
CA LYS A 148 17.74 16.74 20.64
C LYS A 148 18.04 18.13 20.08
N ILE A 149 17.49 18.46 18.91
CA ILE A 149 17.65 19.79 18.28
C ILE A 149 17.04 20.87 19.17
N SER A 150 15.81 20.69 19.63
CA SER A 150 15.14 21.66 20.51
C SER A 150 15.91 21.89 21.82
N ASN A 151 16.48 20.83 22.40
CA ASN A 151 17.31 20.93 23.60
C ASN A 151 18.62 21.66 23.33
N ALA A 152 19.30 21.36 22.22
CA ALA A 152 20.52 22.04 21.80
C ALA A 152 20.29 23.55 21.59
N LEU A 153 19.24 23.92 20.87
CA LEU A 153 18.84 25.32 20.67
C LEU A 153 18.54 26.01 21.99
N THR A 154 17.83 25.35 22.90
CA THR A 154 17.52 25.90 24.22
C THR A 154 18.79 26.12 25.04
N SER A 155 19.73 25.18 25.03
CA SER A 155 21.00 25.31 25.74
C SER A 155 21.82 26.46 25.16
N LYS A 156 21.96 26.53 23.83
CA LYS A 156 22.75 27.57 23.17
C LYS A 156 22.13 28.96 23.31
N ALA A 157 20.81 29.07 23.30
CA ALA A 157 20.13 30.33 23.58
C ALA A 157 20.43 30.81 25.02
N LYS A 158 20.46 29.91 26.00
CA LYS A 158 20.86 30.26 27.37
C LYS A 158 22.32 30.72 27.45
N ASP A 159 23.23 30.02 26.77
CA ASP A 159 24.65 30.38 26.72
C ASP A 159 24.82 31.81 26.15
N ILE A 160 24.18 32.11 25.02
CA ILE A 160 24.21 33.42 24.38
C ILE A 160 23.59 34.50 25.27
N LYS A 161 22.43 34.21 25.87
CA LYS A 161 21.74 35.12 26.80
C LYS A 161 22.67 35.53 27.95
N LEU A 162 23.37 34.55 28.55
CA LEU A 162 24.29 34.78 29.66
C LEU A 162 25.53 35.56 29.19
N LEU A 163 26.13 35.14 28.07
CA LEU A 163 27.34 35.74 27.52
C LEU A 163 27.15 37.24 27.22
N LEU A 164 26.03 37.59 26.60
CA LEU A 164 25.70 38.96 26.18
C LEU A 164 24.84 39.72 27.21
N SER A 165 24.47 39.08 28.32
CA SER A 165 23.61 39.66 29.37
C SER A 165 22.28 40.22 28.83
N LEU A 166 21.67 39.49 27.89
CA LEU A 166 20.42 39.92 27.25
C LEU A 166 19.22 39.71 28.21
N PRO A 167 18.27 40.66 28.30
CA PRO A 167 17.09 40.53 29.16
C PRO A 167 16.16 39.40 28.69
N VAL A 168 15.91 39.31 27.39
CA VAL A 168 15.06 38.29 26.75
C VAL A 168 15.80 37.72 25.55
N PHE A 169 16.11 36.42 25.62
CA PHE A 169 16.65 35.65 24.50
C PHE A 169 16.37 34.16 24.77
N ASP A 170 15.58 33.53 23.90
CA ASP A 170 15.15 32.14 24.04
C ASP A 170 15.35 31.37 22.72
N LYS A 171 14.94 30.10 22.69
CA LYS A 171 15.15 29.24 21.51
C LYS A 171 14.56 29.81 20.22
N ARG A 172 13.47 30.59 20.28
CA ARG A 172 12.79 31.12 19.08
C ARG A 172 13.61 32.22 18.44
N HIS A 173 14.18 33.08 19.28
CA HIS A 173 15.09 34.13 18.84
C HIS A 173 16.32 33.53 18.18
N LEU A 174 16.93 32.51 18.81
CA LEU A 174 18.08 31.82 18.22
C LEU A 174 17.73 31.14 16.88
N GLN A 175 16.55 30.52 16.78
CA GLN A 175 16.11 29.91 15.52
C GLN A 175 15.98 30.94 14.40
N GLN A 176 15.39 32.11 14.67
CA GLN A 176 15.26 33.19 13.69
C GLN A 176 16.62 33.70 13.20
N GLU A 177 17.59 33.84 14.10
CA GLU A 177 18.95 34.23 13.72
C GLU A 177 19.62 33.15 12.85
N ILE A 178 19.45 31.87 13.20
CA ILE A 178 20.00 30.75 12.40
C ILE A 178 19.35 30.71 11.00
N ASP A 179 18.04 30.88 10.92
CA ASP A 179 17.29 30.85 9.65
C ASP A 179 17.67 32.05 8.75
N GLY A 180 18.16 33.15 9.35
CA GLY A 180 18.67 34.32 8.65
C GLY A 180 20.12 34.20 8.17
N LEU A 181 20.86 33.16 8.57
CA LEU A 181 22.25 32.98 8.16
C LEU A 181 22.35 32.51 6.69
N PRO A 182 23.34 33.01 5.93
CA PRO A 182 23.63 32.49 4.60
C PRO A 182 24.07 31.02 4.69
N SER A 183 23.74 30.24 3.65
CA SER A 183 24.05 28.80 3.57
C SER A 183 25.55 28.50 3.68
N ASP A 184 26.40 29.45 3.29
CA ASP A 184 27.85 29.39 3.52
C ASP A 184 28.22 30.16 4.79
N HIS A 185 28.38 29.42 5.87
CA HIS A 185 28.72 29.96 7.18
C HIS A 185 30.18 30.40 7.30
N SER A 186 31.07 29.99 6.39
CA SER A 186 32.51 30.26 6.51
C SER A 186 32.85 31.76 6.48
N SER A 187 32.01 32.56 5.83
CA SER A 187 32.13 34.03 5.74
C SER A 187 31.69 34.78 7.00
N VAL A 188 30.95 34.13 7.90
CA VAL A 188 30.34 34.74 9.10
C VAL A 188 30.98 34.25 10.40
N VAL A 189 31.86 33.25 10.33
CA VAL A 189 32.58 32.71 11.50
C VAL A 189 33.66 33.70 11.94
N LEU A 190 33.51 34.20 13.16
CA LEU A 190 34.49 35.05 13.83
C LEU A 190 35.55 34.20 14.55
N LYS A 191 36.79 34.71 14.62
CA LYS A 191 37.84 34.10 15.45
C LYS A 191 37.62 34.45 16.92
N ASP A 192 38.10 33.60 17.83
CA ASP A 192 37.94 33.78 19.28
C ASP A 192 38.45 35.15 19.78
N SER A 193 39.55 35.65 19.20
CA SER A 193 40.11 36.96 19.53
C SER A 193 39.20 38.12 19.10
N GLU A 194 38.52 38.00 17.96
CA GLU A 194 37.57 39.00 17.45
C GLU A 194 36.29 39.02 18.28
N VAL A 195 35.79 37.84 18.66
CA VAL A 195 34.62 37.69 19.53
C VAL A 195 34.88 38.36 20.89
N SER A 196 36.04 38.12 21.49
CA SER A 196 36.40 38.72 22.78
C SER A 196 36.45 40.26 22.71
N ASN A 197 37.02 40.81 21.64
CA ASN A 197 37.06 42.25 21.41
C ASN A 197 35.67 42.86 21.24
N LEU A 198 34.78 42.23 20.48
CA LEU A 198 33.41 42.69 20.26
C LEU A 198 32.57 42.64 21.54
N ILE A 199 32.67 41.56 22.32
CA ILE A 199 31.98 41.44 23.61
C ILE A 199 32.46 42.52 24.58
N THR A 200 33.77 42.79 24.60
CA THR A 200 34.35 43.84 25.46
C THR A 200 33.81 45.22 25.05
N LYS A 201 33.78 45.53 23.75
CA LYS A 201 33.20 46.77 23.20
C LYS A 201 31.70 46.91 23.48
N TYR A 202 30.95 45.80 23.44
CA TYR A 202 29.52 45.80 23.73
C TYR A 202 29.25 46.04 25.23
N LYS A 203 30.08 45.48 26.12
CA LYS A 203 29.95 45.63 27.58
C LYS A 203 30.57 46.92 28.12
N SER A 204 31.51 47.54 27.42
CA SER A 204 32.07 48.82 27.79
C SER A 204 31.01 49.90 27.67
N VAL A 205 30.59 50.43 28.82
CA VAL A 205 29.72 51.63 28.94
C VAL A 205 30.56 52.88 28.64
N ASP A 206 31.23 52.93 27.49
CA ASP A 206 31.93 54.15 27.08
C ASP A 206 30.87 55.19 26.70
N LYS A 207 30.57 55.99 27.73
CA LYS A 207 29.86 57.28 27.78
C LYS A 207 29.19 57.62 26.44
N LYS A 208 27.88 57.36 26.37
CA LYS A 208 27.01 58.02 25.38
C LYS A 208 27.36 59.52 25.38
N ASN A 209 27.67 60.09 24.22
CA ASN A 209 27.96 61.51 24.10
C ASN A 209 26.81 62.31 24.76
N PRO A 210 27.10 63.29 25.63
CA PRO A 210 26.05 64.12 26.21
C PRO A 210 25.26 64.79 25.08
N ILE A 211 23.93 64.78 25.20
CA ILE A 211 23.04 65.44 24.24
C ILE A 211 23.31 66.94 24.33
N ASN A 212 23.58 67.60 23.20
CA ASN A 212 23.81 69.04 23.16
C ASN A 212 22.59 69.78 23.76
N GLU A 213 22.83 70.77 24.62
CA GLU A 213 21.78 71.62 25.16
C GLU A 213 21.02 72.32 24.03
N LEU A 214 19.70 72.17 24.02
CA LEU A 214 18.82 72.84 23.08
C LEU A 214 18.72 74.32 23.47
N ASN A 215 19.40 75.19 22.73
CA ASN A 215 19.20 76.64 22.81
C ASN A 215 17.85 76.99 22.17
N ILE A 216 16.79 76.98 22.97
CA ILE A 216 15.47 77.45 22.55
C ILE A 216 15.44 78.97 22.77
N SER A 217 15.47 79.74 21.68
CA SER A 217 15.15 81.16 21.72
C SER A 217 13.62 81.30 21.76
N VAL A 218 13.08 81.66 22.93
CA VAL A 218 11.67 81.99 23.07
C VAL A 218 11.46 83.41 22.53
N PRO A 219 10.57 83.63 21.55
CA PRO A 219 10.31 84.97 21.02
C PRO A 219 9.70 85.87 22.10
N ASP A 220 10.06 87.15 22.07
CA ASP A 220 9.60 88.15 23.03
C ASP A 220 8.08 88.26 23.01
N ILE A 221 7.44 87.90 24.12
CA ILE A 221 5.99 87.86 24.30
C ILE A 221 5.38 89.24 24.05
N GLN A 222 6.13 90.32 24.29
CA GLN A 222 5.68 91.70 24.04
C GLN A 222 5.41 91.92 22.55
N SER A 223 6.28 91.41 21.67
CA SER A 223 6.15 91.55 20.21
C SER A 223 4.95 90.78 19.65
N LEU A 224 4.62 89.63 20.25
CA LEU A 224 3.45 88.83 19.89
C LEU A 224 2.14 89.53 20.29
N TYR A 225 2.13 90.28 21.39
CA TYR A 225 0.95 91.00 21.86
C TYR A 225 0.59 92.19 20.96
N GLU A 226 1.58 92.93 20.46
CA GLU A 226 1.35 94.07 19.55
C GLU A 226 0.82 93.65 18.18
N THR A 227 1.14 92.43 17.74
CA THR A 227 0.71 91.90 16.42
C THR A 227 -0.78 91.50 16.41
N ILE A 228 -1.41 91.33 17.58
CA ILE A 228 -2.80 90.87 17.73
C ILE A 228 -3.78 92.04 17.96
N LYS A 229 -3.28 93.28 18.12
CA LYS A 229 -4.09 94.48 18.35
C LYS A 229 -4.42 95.22 17.06
#